data_AF-A8ZNN5-F1
#
_entry.id   AF-A8ZNN5-F1
#
_cell.length_a   1.000
_cell.length_b   1.000
_cell.length_c   1.000
_cell.angle_alpha   90.00
_cell.angle_beta   90.00
_cell.angle_gamma   90.00
#
_symmetry.space_group_name_H-M   'P 1'
#
loop_
_entity.id
_entity.type
_entity.pdbx_description
1 polymer ?
#
loop_
_entity_poly.entity_id
_entity_poly.type
_entity_poly.pdbx_seq_one_letter_code
_entity_poly.pdbx_strand_id
1 'polypeptide(L)'
;MVCIPTLSLKQLAILRLAKESSGKTIKLHCEMPIINSGEPPAGYTALIQKLIDLGLIAVQFKQMRCDFSRYQRRSWAKFSAELEYPSILAWEIWRDKFIARQKGTNRAAIPGEEFEDYSYVWIQEIGVQAIQPNEDSILQ
;
A
#
# COMPACT_ATOMS: atom_id res chain seq x y z
N MET A 1 -31.43 -2.39 -11.54
CA MET A 1 -30.92 -2.09 -10.19
C MET A 1 -29.51 -1.54 -10.31
N VAL A 2 -29.28 -0.26 -9.98
CA VAL A 2 -27.93 0.29 -9.92
C VAL A 2 -27.32 -0.20 -8.61
N CYS A 3 -26.47 -1.23 -8.67
CA CYS A 3 -25.74 -1.71 -7.51
C CYS A 3 -24.62 -0.71 -7.23
N ILE A 4 -24.76 0.10 -6.17
CA ILE A 4 -23.68 1.00 -5.76
C ILE A 4 -22.63 0.12 -5.06
N PRO A 5 -21.44 -0.06 -5.64
CA PRO A 5 -20.42 -0.91 -5.04
C PRO A 5 -19.96 -0.29 -3.72
N THR A 6 -19.99 -1.08 -2.64
CA THR A 6 -19.48 -0.62 -1.34
C THR A 6 -17.95 -0.57 -1.40
N LEU A 7 -17.40 0.65 -1.42
CA LEU A 7 -15.97 0.90 -1.41
C LEU A 7 -15.47 1.08 0.02
N SER A 8 -14.28 0.56 0.32
CA SER A 8 -13.60 0.85 1.59
C SER A 8 -13.15 2.32 1.67
N LEU A 9 -12.92 2.82 2.88
CA LEU A 9 -12.40 4.19 3.08
C LEU A 9 -11.08 4.44 2.31
N LYS A 10 -10.21 3.43 2.23
CA LYS A 10 -8.96 3.54 1.46
C LYS A 10 -9.21 3.66 -0.04
N GLN A 11 -10.18 2.91 -0.56
CA GLN A 11 -10.58 2.99 -1.98
C GLN A 11 -11.19 4.35 -2.31
N LEU A 12 -12.05 4.87 -1.43
CA LEU A 12 -12.60 6.22 -1.58
C LEU A 12 -11.52 7.29 -1.54
N ALA A 13 -10.52 7.16 -0.66
CA ALA A 13 -9.40 8.11 -0.60
C ALA A 13 -8.59 8.11 -1.90
N ILE A 14 -8.30 6.95 -2.47
CA ILE A 14 -7.61 6.84 -3.76
C ILE A 14 -8.42 7.50 -4.88
N LEU A 15 -9.72 7.25 -4.93
CA LEU A 15 -10.59 7.85 -5.95
C LEU A 15 -10.66 9.36 -5.83
N ARG A 16 -10.75 9.90 -4.61
CA ARG A 16 -10.71 11.34 -4.39
C ARG A 16 -9.41 11.94 -4.91
N LEU A 17 -8.27 11.38 -4.52
CA LEU A 17 -6.95 11.82 -4.98
C LEU A 17 -6.83 11.76 -6.51
N ALA A 18 -7.31 10.68 -7.12
CA ALA A 18 -7.26 10.49 -8.57
C ALA A 18 -8.15 11.50 -9.31
N LYS A 19 -9.31 11.85 -8.76
CA LYS A 19 -10.23 12.85 -9.33
C LYS A 19 -9.73 14.28 -9.15
N GLU A 20 -9.20 14.61 -7.98
CA GLU A 20 -8.58 15.92 -7.70
C GLU A 20 -7.38 16.18 -8.62
N SER A 21 -6.67 15.12 -9.01
CA SER A 21 -5.55 15.16 -9.93
C SER A 21 -5.96 14.95 -11.39
N SER A 22 -7.15 15.43 -11.79
CA SER A 22 -7.72 15.17 -13.13
C SER A 22 -6.70 15.38 -14.26
N GLY A 23 -6.54 14.37 -15.12
CA GLY A 23 -5.57 14.35 -16.22
C GLY A 23 -4.12 14.01 -15.83
N LYS A 24 -3.83 13.78 -14.55
CA LYS A 24 -2.48 13.41 -14.06
C LYS A 24 -2.48 12.01 -13.46
N THR A 25 -1.40 11.28 -13.72
CA THR A 25 -1.15 9.97 -13.10
C THR A 25 -0.74 10.14 -11.64
N ILE A 26 -1.55 9.66 -10.72
CA ILE A 26 -1.18 9.54 -9.31
C ILE A 26 -0.36 8.27 -9.10
N LYS A 27 0.68 8.33 -8.27
CA LYS A 27 1.52 7.17 -7.94
C LYS A 27 1.07 6.57 -6.61
N LEU A 28 0.77 5.28 -6.62
CA LEU A 28 0.42 4.51 -5.45
C LEU A 28 1.54 3.50 -5.16
N HIS A 29 1.87 3.35 -3.88
CA HIS A 29 2.83 2.36 -3.41
C HIS A 29 2.12 1.38 -2.48
N CYS A 30 2.13 0.10 -2.84
CA CYS A 30 1.62 -0.97 -2.00
C CYS A 30 2.77 -1.88 -1.58
N GLU A 31 2.86 -2.18 -0.29
CA GLU A 31 3.83 -3.15 0.23
C GLU A 31 3.14 -4.51 0.44
N MET A 32 3.83 -5.57 0.03
CA MET A 32 3.37 -6.94 0.19
C MET A 32 4.51 -7.76 0.81
N PRO A 33 4.25 -8.56 1.85
CA PRO A 33 5.29 -9.40 2.43
C PRO A 33 5.83 -10.37 1.37
N ILE A 34 7.13 -10.65 1.43
CA ILE A 34 7.72 -11.76 0.68
C ILE A 34 7.33 -13.05 1.41
N ILE A 35 6.60 -13.93 0.73
CA ILE A 35 6.21 -15.23 1.26
C ILE A 35 7.05 -16.27 0.50
N ASN A 36 8.00 -16.90 1.18
CA ASN A 36 8.97 -17.89 0.65
C ASN A 36 9.89 -17.33 -0.45
N SER A 37 10.48 -18.20 -1.29
CA SER A 37 11.32 -17.85 -2.46
C SER A 37 10.53 -17.21 -3.63
N GLY A 38 9.38 -16.61 -3.32
CA GLY A 38 8.30 -16.35 -4.26
C GLY A 38 8.61 -15.22 -5.24
N GLU A 39 8.31 -15.50 -6.50
CA GLU A 39 8.20 -14.49 -7.56
C GLU A 39 7.31 -13.30 -7.14
N PRO A 40 7.53 -12.11 -7.70
CA PRO A 40 6.71 -10.96 -7.40
C PRO A 40 5.23 -11.22 -7.76
N PRO A 41 4.28 -10.78 -6.92
CA PRO A 41 2.86 -10.91 -7.20
C PRO A 41 2.44 -10.36 -8.59
N ALA A 42 1.90 -11.25 -9.43
CA ALA A 42 1.48 -10.92 -10.79
C ALA A 42 0.25 -9.99 -10.83
N GLY A 43 -0.66 -10.11 -9.85
CA GLY A 43 -1.89 -9.30 -9.76
C GLY A 43 -1.71 -7.94 -9.09
N TYR A 44 -2.80 -7.16 -9.05
CA TYR A 44 -2.88 -5.97 -8.20
C TYR A 44 -3.31 -6.37 -6.78
N THR A 45 -3.04 -5.51 -5.81
CA THR A 45 -3.68 -5.68 -4.49
C THR A 45 -5.21 -5.63 -4.64
N ALA A 46 -5.94 -6.40 -3.82
CA ALA A 46 -7.41 -6.44 -3.88
C ALA A 46 -8.07 -5.05 -3.77
N LEU A 47 -7.38 -4.15 -3.08
CA LEU A 47 -7.76 -2.75 -2.94
C LEU A 47 -7.80 -2.02 -4.28
N ILE A 48 -6.79 -2.22 -5.13
CA ILE A 48 -6.68 -1.61 -6.46
C ILE A 48 -7.49 -2.38 -7.49
N GLN A 49 -7.45 -3.71 -7.46
CA GLN A 49 -8.16 -4.57 -8.42
C GLN A 49 -9.65 -4.21 -8.47
N LYS A 50 -10.31 -4.06 -7.32
CA LYS A 50 -11.73 -3.68 -7.25
C LYS A 50 -12.02 -2.32 -7.89
N LEU A 51 -11.10 -1.35 -7.81
CA LEU A 51 -11.29 -0.05 -8.45
C LEU A 51 -11.18 -0.13 -9.98
N ILE A 52 -10.32 -1.02 -10.48
CA ILE A 52 -10.17 -1.33 -11.91
C ILE A 52 -11.42 -2.06 -12.41
N ASP A 53 -11.87 -3.10 -11.69
CA ASP A 53 -13.03 -3.92 -12.07
C ASP A 53 -14.31 -3.10 -12.17
N LEU A 54 -14.42 -2.04 -11.34
CA LEU A 54 -15.54 -1.10 -11.36
C LEU A 54 -15.39 0.02 -12.39
N GLY A 55 -14.31 0.04 -13.17
CA GLY A 55 -14.03 1.07 -14.17
C GLY A 55 -13.87 2.48 -13.57
N LEU A 56 -13.44 2.58 -12.31
CA LEU A 56 -13.31 3.87 -11.62
C LEU A 56 -11.93 4.49 -11.77
N ILE A 57 -10.92 3.65 -12.06
CA ILE A 57 -9.55 4.07 -12.36
C ILE A 57 -8.99 3.31 -13.54
N ALA A 58 -8.09 3.96 -14.28
CA ALA A 58 -7.25 3.34 -15.31
C ALA A 58 -5.82 3.23 -14.79
N VAL A 59 -5.19 2.07 -14.97
CA VAL A 59 -3.77 1.88 -14.65
C VAL A 59 -2.92 2.28 -15.85
N GLN A 60 -1.99 3.19 -15.62
CA GLN A 60 -1.07 3.71 -16.64
C GLN A 60 0.23 2.92 -16.67
N PHE A 61 0.71 2.50 -15.50
CA PHE A 61 1.88 1.63 -15.39
C PHE A 61 1.83 0.83 -14.10
N LYS A 62 2.56 -0.28 -14.11
CA LYS A 62 2.83 -1.12 -12.94
C LYS A 62 4.30 -1.47 -12.93
N GLN A 63 4.96 -1.29 -11.79
CA GLN A 63 6.31 -1.75 -11.55
C GLN A 63 6.38 -2.51 -10.22
N MET A 64 7.15 -3.59 -10.22
CA MET A 64 7.44 -4.36 -9.01
C MET A 64 8.93 -4.22 -8.69
N ARG A 65 9.25 -4.04 -7.41
CA ARG A 65 10.63 -4.14 -6.91
C ARG A 65 10.67 -4.76 -5.53
N CYS A 66 11.80 -5.37 -5.20
CA CYS A 66 12.10 -5.81 -3.84
C CYS A 66 12.90 -4.72 -3.14
N ASP A 67 12.47 -4.30 -1.95
CA ASP A 67 13.14 -3.26 -1.16
C ASP A 67 12.72 -3.36 0.31
N PHE A 68 13.36 -2.60 1.20
CA PHE A 68 12.99 -2.52 2.61
C PHE A 68 11.60 -1.91 2.82
N SER A 69 10.86 -2.41 3.80
CA SER A 69 9.53 -1.90 4.15
C SER A 69 9.58 -0.43 4.56
N ARG A 70 8.95 0.44 3.77
CA ARG A 70 8.81 1.87 4.11
C ARG A 70 7.80 2.04 5.23
N TYR A 71 6.82 1.14 5.34
CA TYR A 71 5.89 1.12 6.46
C TYR A 71 6.62 0.93 7.79
N GLN A 72 7.51 -0.05 7.88
CA GLN A 72 8.32 -0.29 9.07
C GLN A 72 9.25 0.90 9.35
N ARG A 73 10.00 1.39 8.35
CA ARG A 73 10.87 2.57 8.50
C ARG A 73 10.14 3.80 9.02
N ARG A 74 8.96 4.12 8.45
CA ARG A 74 8.14 5.24 8.90
C ARG A 74 7.57 5.01 10.30
N SER A 75 7.20 3.78 10.63
CA SER A 75 6.71 3.46 11.96
C SER A 75 7.81 3.57 13.01
N TRP A 76 9.03 3.12 12.71
CA TRP A 76 10.20 3.27 13.55
C TRP A 76 10.54 4.75 13.74
N ALA A 77 10.68 5.50 12.65
CA ALA A 77 11.00 6.92 12.69
C ALA A 77 10.01 7.73 13.55
N LYS A 78 8.71 7.36 13.54
CA LYS A 78 7.71 7.97 14.41
C LYS A 78 7.88 7.59 15.88
N PHE A 79 8.27 6.35 16.16
CA PHE A 79 8.50 5.88 17.51
C PHE A 79 9.78 6.49 18.11
N SER A 80 10.83 6.59 17.31
CA SER A 80 12.14 7.09 17.73
C SER A 80 12.25 8.62 17.70
N ALA A 81 11.25 9.34 17.18
CA ALA A 81 11.29 10.80 17.03
C ALA A 81 11.52 11.56 18.34
N GLU A 82 11.09 11.00 19.46
CA GLU A 82 11.22 11.60 20.80
C GLU A 82 12.44 11.09 21.58
N LEU A 83 13.22 10.18 21.00
CA LEU A 83 14.41 9.62 21.62
C LEU A 83 15.62 10.47 21.23
N GLU A 84 16.42 10.86 22.22
CA GLU A 84 17.66 11.62 21.99
C GLU A 84 18.66 10.80 21.15
N TYR A 85 18.74 9.49 21.43
CA TYR A 85 19.56 8.53 20.67
C TYR A 85 18.78 7.22 20.47
N PRO A 86 18.43 6.86 19.22
CA PRO A 86 17.87 5.55 18.91
C PRO A 86 18.87 4.44 19.27
N SER A 87 18.43 3.43 20.02
CA SER A 87 19.27 2.35 20.52
C SER A 87 18.70 0.97 20.19
N ILE A 88 19.52 -0.07 20.33
CA ILE A 88 19.11 -1.49 20.17
C ILE A 88 17.91 -1.80 21.08
N LEU A 89 17.95 -1.37 22.33
CA LEU A 89 16.85 -1.59 23.27
C LEU A 89 15.55 -0.90 22.80
N ALA A 90 15.64 0.33 22.30
CA ALA A 90 14.48 1.03 21.77
C ALA A 90 13.90 0.32 20.54
N TRP A 91 14.78 -0.23 19.69
CA TRP A 91 14.40 -1.05 18.54
C TRP A 91 13.65 -2.31 18.96
N GLU A 92 14.15 -3.05 19.93
CA GLU A 92 13.48 -4.25 20.47
C GLU A 92 12.09 -3.93 21.02
N ILE A 93 11.96 -2.86 21.82
CA ILE A 93 10.67 -2.41 22.37
C ILE A 93 9.70 -2.04 21.25
N TRP A 94 10.17 -1.32 20.22
CA TRP A 94 9.35 -0.99 19.08
C TRP A 94 8.94 -2.23 18.31
N ARG A 95 9.86 -3.17 18.07
CA ARG A 95 9.63 -4.42 17.35
C ARG A 95 8.56 -5.25 18.03
N ASP A 96 8.63 -5.42 19.35
CA ASP A 96 7.62 -6.15 20.12
C ASP A 96 6.23 -5.50 20.01
N LYS A 97 6.16 -4.17 20.14
CA LYS A 97 4.92 -3.40 19.95
C LYS A 97 4.39 -3.52 18.53
N PHE A 98 5.27 -3.48 17.54
CA PHE A 98 4.92 -3.62 16.13
C PHE A 98 4.34 -5.01 15.86
N ILE A 99 5.03 -6.08 16.25
CA ILE A 99 4.60 -7.47 16.09
C ILE A 99 3.26 -7.71 16.80
N ALA A 100 3.10 -7.21 18.03
CA ALA A 100 1.85 -7.34 18.78
C ALA A 100 0.65 -6.71 18.05
N ARG A 101 0.84 -5.57 17.37
CA ARG A 101 -0.20 -4.92 16.56
C ARG A 101 -0.56 -5.68 15.29
N GLN A 102 0.32 -6.54 14.81
CA GLN A 102 0.07 -7.39 13.63
C GLN A 102 -0.57 -8.73 13.98
N LYS A 103 -0.84 -9.03 15.27
CA LYS A 103 -1.53 -10.27 15.65
C LYS A 103 -2.90 -10.34 14.98
N GLY A 104 -3.14 -11.41 14.22
CA GLY A 104 -4.36 -11.62 13.41
C GLY A 104 -4.22 -11.26 11.93
N THR A 105 -3.11 -10.64 11.52
CA THR A 105 -2.77 -10.48 10.09
C THR A 105 -1.79 -11.55 9.65
N ASN A 106 -2.26 -12.56 8.91
CA ASN A 106 -1.45 -13.67 8.39
C ASN A 106 -0.39 -13.29 7.33
N ARG A 107 -0.17 -11.98 7.09
CA ARG A 107 0.60 -11.44 5.96
C ARG A 107 1.38 -10.18 6.32
N ALA A 108 1.75 -9.98 7.58
CA ALA A 108 2.61 -8.86 7.95
C ALA A 108 4.09 -9.29 7.88
N ALA A 109 4.92 -8.50 7.21
CA ALA A 109 6.37 -8.67 7.27
C ALA A 109 6.86 -8.29 8.67
N ILE A 110 7.67 -9.14 9.28
CA ILE A 110 8.17 -8.99 10.66
C ILE A 110 9.59 -8.42 10.62
N PRO A 111 9.86 -7.26 11.25
CA PRO A 111 11.20 -6.69 11.32
C PRO A 111 12.16 -7.69 11.98
N GLY A 112 13.42 -7.67 11.54
CA GLY A 112 14.46 -8.53 12.06
C GLY A 112 14.96 -8.14 13.45
N GLU A 113 15.83 -8.96 13.99
CA GLU A 113 16.31 -8.82 15.36
C GLU A 113 17.40 -7.75 15.48
N GLU A 114 18.21 -7.58 14.43
CA GLU A 114 19.28 -6.58 14.39
C GLU A 114 18.72 -5.15 14.31
N PHE A 115 19.53 -4.19 14.77
CA PHE A 115 19.13 -2.78 14.83
C PHE A 115 18.82 -2.24 13.43
N GLU A 116 17.61 -1.70 13.27
CA GLU A 116 17.11 -1.20 11.99
C GLU A 116 17.09 -2.25 10.85
N ASP A 117 17.01 -3.53 11.22
CA ASP A 117 16.82 -4.62 10.27
C ASP A 117 15.35 -4.69 9.81
N TYR A 118 15.01 -3.84 8.84
CA TYR A 118 13.68 -3.84 8.24
C TYR A 118 13.49 -5.05 7.33
N SER A 119 12.27 -5.58 7.25
CA SER A 119 11.98 -6.67 6.32
C SER A 119 12.05 -6.22 4.88
N TYR A 120 12.57 -7.10 4.02
CA TYR A 120 12.35 -7.02 2.58
C TYR A 120 10.89 -7.30 2.24
N VAL A 121 10.33 -6.47 1.35
CA VAL A 121 8.96 -6.57 0.87
C VAL A 121 8.92 -6.36 -0.64
N TRP A 122 7.90 -6.92 -1.29
CA TRP A 122 7.54 -6.52 -2.64
C TRP A 122 6.84 -5.17 -2.60
N ILE A 123 7.42 -4.17 -3.26
CA ILE A 123 6.79 -2.86 -3.48
C ILE A 123 6.18 -2.86 -4.88
N GLN A 124 4.86 -2.78 -4.91
CA GLN A 124 4.08 -2.54 -6.12
C GLN A 124 3.85 -1.05 -6.29
N GLU A 125 4.50 -0.46 -7.30
CA GLU A 125 4.29 0.91 -7.72
C GLU A 125 3.31 0.95 -8.88
N ILE A 126 2.25 1.74 -8.73
CA ILE A 126 1.15 1.78 -9.69
C ILE A 126 0.86 3.23 -10.02
N GLY A 127 0.92 3.56 -11.30
CA GLY A 127 0.38 4.82 -11.80
C GLY A 127 -1.09 4.65 -12.13
N VAL A 128 -1.98 5.42 -11.50
CA VAL A 128 -3.41 5.38 -11.81
C VAL A 128 -3.97 6.75 -12.14
N GLN A 129 -5.06 6.76 -12.91
CA GLN A 129 -5.84 7.95 -13.23
C GLN A 129 -7.32 7.66 -12.98
N ALA A 130 -8.09 8.67 -12.59
CA ALA A 130 -9.54 8.52 -12.53
C ALA A 130 -10.10 8.37 -13.94
N ILE A 131 -11.05 7.46 -14.11
CA ILE A 131 -11.85 7.39 -15.32
C ILE A 131 -13.02 8.37 -15.13
N GLN A 132 -13.10 9.40 -15.98
CA GLN A 132 -14.33 10.17 -16.07
C GLN A 132 -15.33 9.38 -16.91
N PRO A 133 -16.60 9.27 -16.49
CA PRO A 133 -17.64 8.80 -17.40
C PRO A 133 -17.72 9.80 -18.57
N ASN A 134 -17.54 9.33 -19.79
CA ASN A 134 -17.88 10.12 -20.97
C ASN A 134 -19.40 10.31 -20.99
N GLU A 135 -19.86 11.56 -21.10
CA GLU A 135 -21.28 11.89 -21.24
C GLU A 135 -21.91 11.22 -22.48
N ASP A 136 -21.08 10.86 -23.48
CA ASP A 136 -21.51 10.20 -24.72
C ASP A 136 -22.01 8.75 -24.57
N SER A 137 -21.78 8.09 -23.43
CA SER A 137 -22.30 6.73 -23.19
C SER A 137 -23.70 6.71 -22.56
N ILE A 138 -24.30 7.87 -22.27
CA ILE A 138 -25.65 7.98 -21.69
C ILE A 138 -26.73 8.18 -22.77
N LEU A 139 -26.34 8.37 -24.04
CA LEU A 139 -27.24 8.65 -25.16
C LEU A 139 -27.24 7.59 -26.28
N GLN A 140 -26.82 6.35 -26.03
CA GLN A 140 -27.01 5.23 -26.95
C GLN A 140 -27.91 4.14 -26.37
#